data_AF-A0A6I4UFA0-F1
#
_entry.id   AF-A0A6I4UFA0-F1
#
_cell.length_a   1.000
_cell.length_b   1.000
_cell.length_c   1.000
_cell.angle_alpha   90.00
_cell.angle_beta   90.00
_cell.angle_gamma   90.00
#
_symmetry.space_group_name_H-M   'P 1'
#
loop_
_entity.id
_entity.type
_entity.pdbx_description
1 polymer ?
#
loop_
_entity_poly.entity_id
_entity_poly.type
_entity_poly.pdbx_seq_one_letter_code
_entity_poly.pdbx_strand_id
1 'polypeptide(L)' 'MTTDDLVRHLRMSRVTIWRKRAAGAFPKPCALGGGQLRWKRRDIDEWIDRLPVSDPVCPIPPRPPAQRPRDFGRLL' A
#
# COMPACT_ATOMS: atom_id res chain seq x y z
N MET A 1 -7.40 -13.86 -6.88
CA MET A 1 -6.09 -13.42 -6.36
C MET A 1 -6.07 -13.55 -4.85
N THR A 2 -5.08 -14.24 -4.32
CA THR A 2 -4.80 -14.30 -2.88
C THR A 2 -4.11 -13.02 -2.39
N THR A 3 -4.04 -12.81 -1.08
CA THR A 3 -3.25 -11.70 -0.51
C THR A 3 -1.79 -11.73 -0.96
N ASP A 4 -1.20 -12.92 -1.08
CA ASP A 4 0.20 -13.06 -1.51
C ASP A 4 0.39 -12.73 -2.99
N ASP A 5 -0.60 -13.05 -3.82
CA ASP A 5 -0.60 -12.60 -5.22
C ASP A 5 -0.67 -11.08 -5.30
N LEU A 6 -1.45 -10.42 -4.44
CA LEU A 6 -1.50 -8.95 -4.39
C LEU A 6 -0.19 -8.34 -3.92
N VAL A 7 0.46 -8.91 -2.91
CA VAL A 7 1.78 -8.46 -2.44
C VAL A 7 2.80 -8.54 -3.56
N ARG A 8 2.82 -9.66 -4.28
CA ARG A 8 3.71 -9.84 -5.43
C ARG A 8 3.35 -8.87 -6.55
N HIS A 9 2.08 -8.75 -6.91
CA HIS A 9 1.65 -7.97 -8.07
C HIS A 9 1.78 -6.46 -7.88
N LEU A 10 1.34 -5.96 -6.73
CA LEU A 10 1.28 -4.52 -6.44
C LEU A 10 2.54 -4.00 -5.75
N ARG A 11 3.47 -4.88 -5.36
CA ARG A 11 4.66 -4.55 -4.54
C ARG A 11 4.30 -3.79 -3.25
N MET A 12 3.11 -4.06 -2.69
CA MET A 12 2.64 -3.48 -1.43
C MET A 12 2.66 -4.53 -0.32
N SER A 13 2.97 -4.11 0.91
CA SER A 13 2.91 -5.01 2.07
C SER A 13 1.46 -5.45 2.36
N ARG A 14 1.28 -6.63 2.99
CA ARG A 14 -0.03 -7.11 3.44
C ARG A 14 -0.75 -6.07 4.31
N VAL A 15 -0.02 -5.45 5.24
CA VAL A 15 -0.56 -4.43 6.16
C VAL A 15 -1.06 -3.21 5.39
N THR A 16 -0.32 -2.75 4.36
CA THR A 16 -0.72 -1.63 3.52
C THR A 16 -2.02 -1.93 2.77
N ILE A 17 -2.14 -3.13 2.19
CA ILE A 17 -3.35 -3.56 1.48
C ILE A 17 -4.56 -3.54 2.42
N TRP A 18 -4.43 -4.15 3.60
CA TRP A 18 -5.52 -4.19 4.58
C TRP A 18 -5.86 -2.80 5.14
N ARG A 19 -4.87 -1.93 5.37
CA ARG A 19 -5.11 -0.54 5.79
C ARG A 19 -5.87 0.25 4.73
N LYS A 20 -5.48 0.14 3.46
CA LYS A 20 -6.21 0.78 2.34
C LYS A 20 -7.63 0.23 2.22
N ARG A 21 -7.82 -1.08 2.39
CA ARG A 21 -9.16 -1.71 2.40
C ARG A 21 -10.01 -1.18 3.55
N ALA A 22 -9.46 -1.11 4.77
CA ALA A 22 -10.16 -0.58 5.93
C ALA A 22 -10.57 0.89 5.73
N ALA A 23 -9.72 1.67 5.05
CA ALA A 23 -10.00 3.04 4.65
C ALA A 23 -10.96 3.17 3.44
N GLY A 24 -11.44 2.06 2.85
CA GLY A 24 -12.31 2.08 1.67
C GLY A 24 -11.62 2.45 0.35
N ALA A 25 -10.29 2.61 0.36
CA ALA A 25 -9.48 3.02 -0.79
C ALA A 25 -8.92 1.83 -1.61
N PHE A 26 -9.44 0.63 -1.40
CA PHE A 26 -9.01 -0.60 -2.06
C PHE A 26 -10.22 -1.51 -2.34
N PRO A 27 -10.19 -2.33 -3.42
CA PRO A 27 -11.28 -3.24 -3.74
C PRO A 27 -11.63 -4.20 -2.60
N LYS A 28 -12.92 -4.54 -2.48
CA LYS A 28 -13.41 -5.48 -1.46
C LYS A 28 -13.08 -6.92 -1.88
N PRO A 29 -12.58 -7.78 -0.96
CA PRO A 29 -12.42 -9.19 -1.28
C PRO A 29 -13.77 -9.90 -1.35
N CYS A 30 -13.85 -10.94 -2.19
CA CYS A 30 -14.90 -11.95 -2.18
C CYS A 30 -14.50 -13.15 -1.30
N ALA A 31 -15.49 -13.71 -0.59
CA ALA A 31 -15.32 -14.96 0.14
C ALA A 31 -15.45 -16.14 -0.84
N LEU A 32 -14.52 -17.08 -0.78
CA LEU A 32 -14.49 -18.27 -1.66
C LEU A 32 -14.80 -19.57 -0.90
N GLY A 33 -15.32 -19.45 0.32
CA GLY A 33 -15.52 -20.55 1.26
C GLY A 33 -14.28 -20.81 2.13
N GLY A 34 -14.47 -21.53 3.24
CA GLY A 34 -13.37 -21.91 4.16
C GLY A 34 -12.63 -20.74 4.82
N GLY A 35 -13.32 -19.60 5.01
CA GLY A 35 -12.72 -18.39 5.58
C GLY A 35 -11.71 -17.67 4.66
N GLN A 36 -11.51 -18.16 3.43
CA GLN A 36 -10.56 -17.55 2.50
C GLN A 36 -11.18 -16.35 1.78
N LEU A 37 -10.47 -15.23 1.88
CA LEU A 37 -10.76 -14.00 1.17
C LEU A 37 -9.85 -13.88 -0.05
N ARG A 38 -10.44 -13.59 -1.22
CA ARG A 38 -9.72 -13.37 -2.46
C ARG A 38 -10.24 -12.15 -3.19
N TRP A 39 -9.46 -11.63 -4.12
CA TRP A 39 -9.87 -10.56 -5.02
C TRP A 39 -10.04 -11.07 -6.44
N LYS A 40 -11.05 -10.58 -7.15
CA LYS A 40 -11.13 -10.77 -8.59
C LYS A 40 -9.99 -9.98 -9.23
N ARG A 41 -9.29 -10.58 -10.18
CA ARG A 41 -8.20 -9.91 -10.90
C ARG A 41 -8.70 -8.64 -11.59
N ARG A 42 -9.84 -8.74 -12.29
CA ARG A 42 -10.51 -7.62 -12.95
C ARG A 42 -10.70 -6.41 -12.03
N ASP A 43 -11.21 -6.61 -10.81
CA ASP A 43 -11.45 -5.49 -9.87
C ASP A 43 -10.16 -4.80 -9.44
N ILE A 44 -9.03 -5.54 -9.39
CA ILE A 44 -7.71 -4.97 -9.09
C ILE A 44 -7.19 -4.18 -10.28
N ASP A 45 -7.28 -4.75 -11.49
CA ASP A 45 -6.82 -4.10 -12.71
C ASP A 45 -7.62 -2.79 -12.94
N GLU A 46 -8.96 -2.82 -12.83
CA GLU A 46 -9.81 -1.64 -12.90
C GLU A 46 -9.50 -0.59 -11.82
N TRP A 47 -9.03 -1.02 -10.64
CA TRP A 47 -8.60 -0.11 -9.59
C TRP A 47 -7.26 0.55 -9.93
N ILE A 48 -6.30 -0.20 -10.47
CA ILE A 48 -5.00 0.34 -10.92
C ILE A 48 -5.23 1.41 -11.99
N ASP A 49 -6.09 1.13 -12.97
CA ASP A 49 -6.40 2.05 -14.08
C ASP A 49 -7.04 3.36 -13.62
N ARG A 50 -7.69 3.37 -12.45
CA ARG A 50 -8.29 4.58 -11.84
C ARG A 50 -7.32 5.35 -10.96
N LEU A 51 -6.15 4.80 -10.63
CA LEU A 51 -5.18 5.53 -9.82
C LEU A 51 -4.67 6.74 -10.60
N PRO A 52 -4.51 7.91 -9.95
CA PRO A 52 -3.89 9.03 -10.60
C PRO A 52 -2.48 8.64 -11.01
N VAL A 53 -2.13 8.89 -12.28
CA VAL A 53 -0.75 8.79 -12.74
C VAL A 53 0.01 9.85 -11.97
N SER A 54 0.89 9.41 -11.06
CA SER A 54 1.88 10.32 -10.49
C SER A 54 2.87 10.63 -11.61
N ASP A 55 2.70 11.77 -12.25
CA ASP A 55 3.67 12.27 -13.23
C ASP A 55 5.07 12.27 -12.57
N PRO A 56 6.11 11.69 -13.21
CA PRO A 56 7.43 11.55 -12.60
C PRO A 56 8.21 12.88 -12.48
N VAL A 57 7.61 14.02 -12.81
CA VAL A 57 8.28 15.34 -12.79
C VAL A 57 7.84 16.18 -11.59
N CYS A 58 7.77 15.59 -10.40
CA CYS A 58 8.00 16.37 -9.19
C CYS A 58 9.52 16.31 -8.93
N PRO A 59 10.27 17.43 -9.04
CA PRO A 59 11.68 17.41 -8.68
C PRO A 59 11.80 16.94 -7.24
N ILE A 60 12.43 15.79 -7.05
CA ILE A 60 12.72 15.25 -5.72
C ILE A 60 13.56 16.34 -5.03
N PRO A 61 13.05 17.02 -3.98
CA PRO A 61 13.87 17.99 -3.27
C PRO A 61 15.12 17.25 -2.77
N PRO A 62 16.31 17.87 -2.85
CA PRO A 62 17.53 17.23 -2.37
C PRO A 62 17.27 16.72 -0.96
N ARG A 63 17.59 15.44 -0.72
CA ARG A 63 17.41 14.79 0.58
C ARG A 63 17.82 15.79 1.66
N PRO A 64 16.91 16.22 2.57
CA PRO A 64 17.30 17.12 3.64
C PRO A 64 18.48 16.48 4.37
N PRO A 65 19.51 17.28 4.74
CA PRO A 65 20.69 16.74 5.40
C PRO A 65 20.25 15.90 6.59
N ALA A 66 20.91 14.76 6.79
CA ALA A 66 20.59 13.81 7.84
C ALA A 66 20.36 14.57 9.15
N GLN A 67 19.14 14.52 9.67
CA GLN A 67 18.84 15.11 10.96
C GLN A 67 19.77 14.43 11.97
N ARG A 68 20.53 15.24 12.72
CA ARG A 68 21.39 14.74 13.80
C ARG A 68 20.56 13.82 14.69
N PRO A 69 21.15 12.77 15.29
CA PRO A 69 20.43 11.89 16.19
C PRO A 69 19.65 12.72 17.20
N ARG A 70 18.36 12.41 17.37
CA ARG A 70 17.60 12.99 18.48
C ARG A 70 18.26 12.49 19.75
N ASP A 71 18.95 13.37 20.48
CA ASP A 71 19.43 13.09 21.82
C ASP A 71 18.21 12.85 22.73
N PHE A 72 17.87 11.59 22.94
CA PHE A 72 16.90 11.14 23.95
C PHE A 72 17.54 11.07 25.35
N GLY A 73 18.57 11.87 25.61
CA GLY A 73 19.41 11.76 26.80
C GLY A 73 19.53 13.07 27.56
N ARG A 74 18.49 13.46 28.30
CA ARG A 74 18.59 14.21 29.58
C ARG A 74 17.21 14.42 30.19
N LEU A 75 16.77 13.41 30.93
CA LEU A 75 15.72 13.51 31.96
C LEU A 75 16.13 12.55 33.08
N LEU A 76 17.29 12.81 33.68
CA LEU A 76 17.73 12.36 35.00
C LEU A 76 18.66 13.43 35.57
#